data_AF-A0A959NYT8-F1
#
_entry.id   AF-A0A959NYT8-F1
#
_cell.length_a   1.000
_cell.length_b   1.000
_cell.length_c   1.000
_cell.angle_alpha   90.00
_cell.angle_beta   90.00
_cell.angle_gamma   90.00
#
_symmetry.space_group_name_H-M   'P 1'
#
loop_
_entity.id
_entity.type
_entity.pdbx_description
1 polymer ?
#
loop_
_entity_poly.entity_id
_entity_poly.type
_entity_poly.pdbx_seq_one_letter_code
_entity_poly.pdbx_strand_id
1 'polypeptide(L)'
;MSQYLQSIYGSFHKDDEQFKIPFVLIDRSNILWHNTIKGNEENNYFPARTFLDERISEDLSEYEFIKQLIIPEIEINQITQRDDENFRHQCVDFFLPQANLVIEIDGQQHKEEVGRVIDSIRDNHLLLSKVLTVRIETKDLEERNEIYFEKIGQIKTQLDKYSRFLNLYKTNFNLSFAEISEEIKKTKLLPTAIIRFQILILELLESGKINLDDDKWLFEVKNQDINGYENHAIEDVFEWLHHLLKLQKIPFNEPQFEIKYVQNFSSSNCIKIDFSLFQRWTDEYMLNEDVIFVRTDYLDLFHNRNKNKLDRINYFKLSTANKFEYKLIFNEESDDLENLEFFLKNIFGYDKFNNEQISIIQNILE
;
A
#
# COMPACT_ATOMS: atom_id res chain seq x y z
N MET A 1 -15.34 5.36 -9.36
CA MET A 1 -14.81 5.20 -10.73
C MET A 1 -15.43 6.28 -11.58
N SER A 2 -14.64 7.03 -12.35
CA SER A 2 -15.15 8.08 -13.26
C SER A 2 -16.09 7.50 -14.32
N GLN A 3 -16.83 8.36 -15.00
CA GLN A 3 -17.66 7.98 -16.15
C GLN A 3 -16.83 7.51 -17.33
N TYR A 4 -15.66 8.12 -17.57
CA TYR A 4 -14.74 7.70 -18.61
C TYR A 4 -14.37 6.21 -18.43
N LEU A 5 -13.88 5.82 -17.25
CA LEU A 5 -13.54 4.43 -16.97
C LEU A 5 -14.77 3.50 -16.96
N GLN A 6 -15.93 3.99 -16.50
CA GLN A 6 -17.18 3.23 -16.58
C GLN A 6 -17.62 2.95 -18.01
N SER A 7 -17.33 3.86 -18.96
CA SER A 7 -17.68 3.65 -20.37
C SER A 7 -16.86 2.52 -21.01
N ILE A 8 -15.64 2.31 -20.53
CA ILE A 8 -14.70 1.28 -21.01
C ILE A 8 -14.97 -0.06 -20.33
N TYR A 9 -15.11 -0.07 -19.00
CA TYR A 9 -15.11 -1.31 -18.20
C TYR A 9 -16.48 -1.67 -17.61
N GLY A 10 -17.43 -0.74 -17.64
CA GLY A 10 -18.73 -0.84 -16.99
C GLY A 10 -18.73 -0.39 -15.53
N SER A 11 -19.92 -0.17 -14.98
CA SER A 11 -20.13 0.31 -13.60
C SER A 11 -20.16 -0.81 -12.56
N PHE A 12 -19.19 -1.72 -12.56
CA PHE A 12 -19.22 -2.90 -11.68
C PHE A 12 -19.19 -2.58 -10.17
N HIS A 13 -18.72 -1.40 -9.77
CA HIS A 13 -18.79 -0.93 -8.38
C HIS A 13 -20.23 -0.71 -7.89
N LYS A 14 -21.23 -0.70 -8.79
CA LYS A 14 -22.65 -0.63 -8.45
C LYS A 14 -23.24 -2.01 -8.11
N ASP A 15 -22.52 -3.10 -8.36
CA ASP A 15 -22.91 -4.43 -7.92
C ASP A 15 -22.50 -4.63 -6.45
N ASP A 16 -23.46 -4.53 -5.54
CA ASP A 16 -23.21 -4.39 -4.12
C ASP A 16 -22.72 -5.69 -3.46
N GLU A 17 -23.18 -6.86 -3.91
CA GLU A 17 -22.84 -8.14 -3.27
C GLU A 17 -21.42 -8.59 -3.61
N GLN A 18 -21.05 -8.57 -4.89
CA GLN A 18 -19.73 -9.01 -5.34
C GLN A 18 -18.64 -7.99 -4.98
N PHE A 19 -18.94 -6.69 -5.07
CA PHE A 19 -17.97 -5.64 -4.75
C PHE A 19 -17.58 -5.65 -3.26
N LYS A 20 -18.44 -6.15 -2.36
CA LYS A 20 -18.15 -6.28 -0.93
C LYS A 20 -17.28 -7.48 -0.55
N ILE A 21 -17.17 -8.50 -1.41
CA ILE A 21 -16.33 -9.67 -1.13
C ILE A 21 -14.85 -9.26 -1.21
N PRO A 22 -14.06 -9.40 -0.13
CA PRO A 22 -12.65 -9.03 -0.16
C PRO A 22 -11.83 -10.01 -0.99
N PHE A 23 -10.83 -9.49 -1.69
CA PHE A 23 -9.79 -10.28 -2.33
C PHE A 23 -8.45 -9.75 -1.84
N VAL A 24 -7.69 -10.59 -1.12
CA VAL A 24 -6.41 -10.17 -0.55
C VAL A 24 -5.30 -10.33 -1.59
N LEU A 25 -4.47 -9.31 -1.73
CA LEU A 25 -3.39 -9.26 -2.71
C LEU A 25 -2.15 -9.93 -2.13
N ILE A 26 -1.93 -11.17 -2.53
CA ILE A 26 -0.80 -12.02 -2.15
C ILE A 26 -0.60 -13.07 -3.27
N ASP A 27 0.63 -13.49 -3.51
CA ASP A 27 0.96 -14.56 -4.47
C ASP A 27 2.03 -15.49 -3.87
N ARG A 28 2.79 -16.23 -4.69
CA ARG A 28 3.93 -17.06 -4.25
C ARG A 28 5.29 -16.46 -4.56
N SER A 29 5.36 -15.17 -4.89
CA SER A 29 6.63 -14.50 -5.13
C SER A 29 7.53 -14.59 -3.89
N ASN A 30 8.83 -14.71 -4.14
CA ASN A 30 9.79 -14.72 -3.06
C ASN A 30 10.08 -13.28 -2.62
N ILE A 31 9.81 -12.96 -1.36
CA ILE A 31 10.15 -11.65 -0.80
C ILE A 31 11.61 -11.69 -0.37
N LEU A 32 12.40 -10.76 -0.90
CA LEU A 32 13.81 -10.60 -0.55
C LEU A 32 14.01 -9.27 0.16
N TRP A 33 14.47 -9.38 1.41
CA TRP A 33 15.03 -8.26 2.18
C TRP A 33 16.54 -8.33 2.05
N HIS A 34 17.17 -7.32 1.49
CA HIS A 34 18.60 -7.29 1.21
C HIS A 34 19.43 -6.87 2.42
N ASN A 35 19.08 -5.73 3.01
CA ASN A 35 19.83 -4.99 4.01
C ASN A 35 19.00 -4.65 5.27
N THR A 36 17.68 -4.76 5.24
CA THR A 36 16.81 -4.40 6.37
C THR A 36 17.05 -5.32 7.57
N ILE A 37 17.07 -6.64 7.36
CA ILE A 37 17.24 -7.62 8.45
C ILE A 37 18.70 -7.61 8.88
N LYS A 38 18.95 -7.12 10.09
CA LYS A 38 20.31 -6.99 10.62
C LYS A 38 20.90 -8.33 11.03
N GLY A 39 22.23 -8.35 11.14
CA GLY A 39 23.00 -9.48 11.68
C GLY A 39 24.47 -9.13 11.77
N ASN A 40 25.30 -10.12 12.05
CA ASN A 40 26.75 -9.97 12.08
C ASN A 40 27.33 -10.43 10.73
N GLU A 41 27.56 -9.46 9.84
CA GLU A 41 28.12 -9.70 8.49
C GLU A 41 29.51 -10.34 8.54
N GLU A 42 30.38 -9.91 9.47
CA GLU A 42 31.76 -10.40 9.58
C GLU A 42 31.81 -11.91 9.86
N ASN A 43 30.85 -12.41 10.65
CA ASN A 43 30.75 -13.82 11.03
C ASN A 43 29.69 -14.59 10.21
N ASN A 44 29.08 -13.96 9.20
CA ASN A 44 27.95 -14.51 8.44
C ASN A 44 26.82 -15.07 9.35
N TYR A 45 26.47 -14.31 10.39
CA TYR A 45 25.57 -14.77 11.44
C TYR A 45 24.30 -13.91 11.49
N PHE A 46 23.21 -14.45 10.94
CA PHE A 46 21.92 -13.76 10.75
C PHE A 46 20.75 -14.58 11.32
N PRO A 47 20.59 -14.65 12.65
CA PRO A 47 19.56 -15.49 13.26
C PRO A 47 18.14 -15.04 12.89
N ALA A 48 17.87 -13.74 12.84
CA ALA A 48 16.58 -13.21 12.40
C ALA A 48 16.26 -13.63 10.96
N ARG A 49 17.21 -13.47 10.03
CA ARG A 49 17.05 -13.93 8.64
C ARG A 49 16.82 -15.43 8.56
N THR A 50 17.57 -16.22 9.32
CA THR A 50 17.40 -17.68 9.42
C THR A 50 15.98 -18.04 9.87
N PHE A 51 15.43 -17.30 10.83
CA PHE A 51 14.05 -17.51 11.27
C PHE A 51 13.04 -17.29 10.13
N LEU A 52 13.12 -16.14 9.45
CA LEU A 52 12.20 -15.78 8.37
C LEU A 52 12.32 -16.71 7.16
N ASP A 53 13.55 -16.96 6.71
CA ASP A 53 13.81 -17.65 5.45
C ASP A 53 13.66 -19.17 5.58
N GLU A 54 14.10 -19.76 6.70
CA GLU A 54 14.17 -21.21 6.90
C GLU A 54 13.13 -21.70 7.92
N ARG A 55 13.18 -21.18 9.15
CA ARG A 55 12.42 -21.76 10.28
C ARG A 55 10.91 -21.67 10.11
N ILE A 56 10.39 -20.62 9.50
CA ILE A 56 8.96 -20.55 9.19
C ILE A 56 8.55 -21.71 8.26
N SER A 57 9.31 -21.97 7.20
CA SER A 57 8.98 -23.08 6.28
C SER A 57 9.17 -24.46 6.95
N GLU A 58 10.13 -24.61 7.86
CA GLU A 58 10.39 -25.88 8.57
C GLU A 58 9.36 -26.17 9.67
N ASP A 59 9.08 -25.21 10.55
CA ASP A 59 8.36 -25.42 11.80
C ASP A 59 6.92 -24.85 11.78
N LEU A 60 6.62 -23.98 10.81
CA LEU A 60 5.32 -23.33 10.56
C LEU A 60 4.85 -23.54 9.11
N SER A 61 5.20 -24.68 8.48
CA SER A 61 4.96 -24.96 7.06
C SER A 61 3.53 -24.69 6.58
N GLU A 62 2.51 -24.98 7.39
CA GLU A 62 1.11 -24.70 7.05
C GLU A 62 0.76 -23.20 6.93
N TYR A 63 1.62 -22.34 7.46
CA TYR A 63 1.56 -20.89 7.46
C TYR A 63 2.68 -20.26 6.61
N GLU A 64 3.33 -21.00 5.71
CA GLU A 64 4.44 -20.47 4.88
C GLU A 64 4.12 -19.13 4.21
N PHE A 65 2.86 -18.92 3.81
CA PHE A 65 2.37 -17.67 3.22
C PHE A 65 2.58 -16.43 4.11
N ILE A 66 2.73 -16.57 5.44
CA ILE A 66 2.96 -15.43 6.33
C ILE A 66 4.32 -14.79 6.10
N LYS A 67 5.28 -15.48 5.46
CA LYS A 67 6.55 -14.86 5.04
C LYS A 67 6.31 -13.64 4.15
N GLN A 68 5.24 -13.65 3.35
CA GLN A 68 4.87 -12.49 2.55
C GLN A 68 4.26 -11.34 3.37
N LEU A 69 3.81 -11.61 4.59
CA LEU A 69 3.02 -10.69 5.42
C LEU A 69 3.83 -10.12 6.59
N ILE A 70 5.05 -10.60 6.79
CA ILE A 70 5.94 -10.13 7.85
C ILE A 70 6.74 -8.92 7.37
N ILE A 71 6.72 -7.87 8.19
CA ILE A 71 7.57 -6.68 8.05
C ILE A 71 8.73 -6.83 9.03
N PRO A 72 9.98 -6.88 8.56
CA PRO A 72 11.13 -6.81 9.43
C PRO A 72 11.41 -5.38 9.91
N GLU A 73 11.99 -5.25 11.10
CA GLU A 73 12.65 -4.03 11.59
C GLU A 73 11.74 -2.79 11.55
N ILE A 74 10.45 -2.99 11.83
CA ILE A 74 9.43 -1.94 11.85
C ILE A 74 9.39 -1.21 13.19
N GLU A 75 9.21 0.11 13.17
CA GLU A 75 9.12 0.92 14.38
C GLU A 75 7.85 0.63 15.20
N ILE A 76 7.98 0.60 16.53
CA ILE A 76 6.85 0.42 17.47
C ILE A 76 5.78 1.50 17.26
N ASN A 77 6.18 2.74 16.97
CA ASN A 77 5.24 3.84 16.70
C ASN A 77 4.43 3.62 15.42
N GLN A 78 5.00 2.96 14.41
CA GLN A 78 4.28 2.56 13.19
C GLN A 78 3.29 1.42 13.48
N ILE A 79 3.65 0.43 14.29
CA ILE A 79 2.72 -0.64 14.71
C ILE A 79 1.51 -0.07 15.46
N THR A 80 1.78 0.86 16.38
CA THR A 80 0.76 1.35 17.31
C THR A 80 -0.01 2.56 16.79
N GLN A 81 0.47 3.19 15.71
CA GLN A 81 -0.04 4.43 15.12
C GLN A 81 -0.10 5.56 16.16
N ARG A 82 0.95 5.65 16.99
CA ARG A 82 1.12 6.69 18.02
C ARG A 82 2.52 7.27 17.91
N ASP A 83 2.65 8.58 18.10
CA ASP A 83 3.94 9.25 18.24
C ASP A 83 4.28 9.31 19.74
N ASP A 84 4.88 8.23 20.25
CA ASP A 84 5.42 8.16 21.61
C ASP A 84 6.93 8.33 21.56
N GLU A 85 7.42 9.43 22.15
CA GLU A 85 8.83 9.81 22.17
C GLU A 85 9.73 8.71 22.76
N ASN A 86 9.21 7.91 23.69
CA ASN A 86 10.00 6.85 24.32
C ASN A 86 10.34 5.71 23.35
N PHE A 87 9.56 5.54 22.29
CA PHE A 87 9.70 4.44 21.32
C PHE A 87 10.13 4.93 19.93
N ARG A 88 10.49 6.21 19.76
CA ARG A 88 11.05 6.70 18.50
C ARG A 88 12.30 5.90 18.13
N HIS A 89 12.37 5.48 16.87
CA HIS A 89 13.47 4.68 16.31
C HIS A 89 13.67 3.31 16.96
N GLN A 90 12.77 2.87 17.85
CA GLN A 90 12.80 1.52 18.37
C GLN A 90 12.03 0.60 17.44
N CYS A 91 12.75 -0.34 16.84
CA CYS A 91 12.18 -1.37 15.99
C CYS A 91 11.95 -2.67 16.76
N VAL A 92 11.12 -3.52 16.19
CA VAL A 92 11.03 -4.95 16.52
C VAL A 92 11.58 -5.75 15.35
N ASP A 93 12.11 -6.95 15.59
CA ASP A 93 12.71 -7.75 14.51
C ASP A 93 11.68 -8.11 13.44
N PHE A 94 10.49 -8.56 13.83
CA PHE A 94 9.40 -8.90 12.91
C PHE A 94 8.04 -8.50 13.44
N PHE A 95 7.19 -7.99 12.56
CA PHE A 95 5.77 -7.77 12.81
C PHE A 95 4.91 -8.43 11.74
N LEU A 96 3.89 -9.18 12.17
CA LEU A 96 2.83 -9.72 11.34
C LEU A 96 1.51 -8.98 11.66
N PRO A 97 1.15 -7.96 10.85
CA PRO A 97 -0.04 -7.14 11.09
C PRO A 97 -1.33 -7.94 11.16
N GLN A 98 -1.48 -8.93 10.27
CA GLN A 98 -2.69 -9.75 10.10
C GLN A 98 -3.01 -10.61 11.35
N ALA A 99 -2.03 -10.79 12.26
CA ALA A 99 -2.19 -11.52 13.52
C ALA A 99 -1.89 -10.67 14.76
N ASN A 100 -1.63 -9.37 14.63
CA ASN A 100 -1.12 -8.50 15.69
C ASN A 100 -0.02 -9.20 16.51
N LEU A 101 1.01 -9.67 15.81
CA LEU A 101 2.07 -10.50 16.38
C LEU A 101 3.43 -9.87 16.09
N VAL A 102 4.20 -9.65 17.14
CA VAL A 102 5.62 -9.33 17.08
C VAL A 102 6.42 -10.58 17.41
N ILE A 103 7.47 -10.83 16.65
CA ILE A 103 8.45 -11.89 16.90
C ILE A 103 9.82 -11.22 17.02
N GLU A 104 10.51 -11.47 18.13
CA GLU A 104 11.83 -10.92 18.44
C GLU A 104 12.82 -12.09 18.55
N ILE A 105 14.01 -11.93 17.98
CA ILE A 105 15.11 -12.90 17.96
C ILE A 105 16.26 -12.35 18.81
N ASP A 106 16.17 -12.56 20.11
CA ASP A 106 17.02 -11.92 21.10
C ASP A 106 18.45 -12.52 21.11
N GLY A 107 19.44 -11.66 20.85
CA GLY A 107 20.85 -11.99 21.00
C GLY A 107 21.29 -12.10 22.47
N GLN A 108 22.39 -12.81 22.72
CA GLN A 108 22.91 -13.04 24.08
C GLN A 108 23.29 -11.76 24.87
N GLN A 109 23.37 -10.60 24.21
CA GLN A 109 23.81 -9.33 24.81
C GLN A 109 22.72 -8.59 25.61
N HIS A 110 21.44 -9.01 25.58
CA HIS A 110 20.33 -8.31 26.28
C HIS A 110 20.17 -8.65 27.78
N LYS A 111 21.18 -9.20 28.46
CA LYS A 111 21.03 -9.80 29.80
C LYS A 111 21.40 -8.90 30.99
N GLU A 112 21.52 -7.59 30.79
CA GLU A 112 21.63 -6.64 31.91
C GLU A 112 20.24 -6.24 32.46
N GLU A 113 20.12 -5.99 33.77
CA GLU A 113 18.84 -5.67 34.43
C GLU A 113 18.10 -4.48 33.78
N VAL A 114 18.86 -3.51 33.26
CA VAL A 114 18.33 -2.33 32.55
C VAL A 114 17.60 -2.74 31.25
N GLY A 115 18.14 -3.71 30.51
CA GLY A 115 17.53 -4.24 29.30
C GLY A 115 16.16 -4.88 29.58
N ARG A 116 16.04 -5.66 30.65
CA ARG A 116 14.77 -6.31 31.04
C ARG A 116 13.66 -5.32 31.38
N VAL A 117 14.00 -4.21 32.03
CA VAL A 117 13.01 -3.15 32.35
C VAL A 117 12.53 -2.47 31.08
N ILE A 118 13.45 -2.17 30.15
CA ILE A 118 13.12 -1.59 28.85
C ILE A 118 12.22 -2.53 28.05
N ASP A 119 12.54 -3.82 28.01
CA ASP A 119 11.73 -4.83 27.33
C ASP A 119 10.34 -4.97 27.94
N SER A 120 10.21 -4.96 29.27
CA SER A 120 8.90 -4.96 29.92
C SER A 120 8.06 -3.73 29.55
N ILE A 121 8.68 -2.56 29.41
CA ILE A 121 8.00 -1.33 28.99
C ILE A 121 7.53 -1.45 27.52
N ARG A 122 8.39 -1.97 26.63
CA ARG A 122 8.06 -2.22 25.21
C ARG A 122 6.90 -3.20 25.07
N ASP A 123 6.99 -4.34 25.75
CA ASP A 123 5.99 -5.39 25.70
C ASP A 123 4.64 -4.90 26.26
N ASN A 124 4.66 -4.15 27.36
CA ASN A 124 3.44 -3.52 27.90
C ASN A 124 2.83 -2.51 26.92
N HIS A 125 3.67 -1.71 26.25
CA HIS A 125 3.18 -0.76 25.25
C HIS A 125 2.50 -1.49 24.08
N LEU A 126 3.13 -2.53 23.53
CA LEU A 126 2.55 -3.35 22.46
C LEU A 126 1.27 -4.08 22.91
N LEU A 127 1.26 -4.62 24.14
CA LEU A 127 0.10 -5.29 24.72
C LEU A 127 -1.12 -4.38 24.87
N LEU A 128 -0.91 -3.10 25.20
CA LEU A 128 -1.98 -2.09 25.22
C LEU A 128 -2.59 -1.87 23.82
N SER A 129 -1.81 -2.12 22.76
CA SER A 129 -2.28 -2.18 21.36
C SER A 129 -2.76 -3.58 20.94
N LYS A 130 -2.99 -4.51 21.87
CA LYS A 130 -3.41 -5.90 21.59
C LYS A 130 -2.44 -6.67 20.68
N VAL A 131 -1.18 -6.26 20.67
CA VAL A 131 -0.10 -6.96 19.96
C VAL A 131 0.54 -7.95 20.93
N LEU A 132 0.64 -9.21 20.50
CA LEU A 132 1.37 -10.25 21.23
C LEU A 132 2.84 -10.17 20.84
N THR A 133 3.75 -10.20 21.80
CA THR A 133 5.20 -10.31 21.55
C THR A 133 5.68 -11.71 21.92
N VAL A 134 6.34 -12.40 21.00
CA VAL A 134 7.01 -13.68 21.23
C VAL A 134 8.51 -13.50 21.01
N ARG A 135 9.30 -13.70 22.07
CA ARG A 135 10.76 -13.63 22.05
C ARG A 135 11.37 -15.03 21.97
N ILE A 136 12.31 -15.22 21.05
CA ILE A 136 13.10 -16.44 20.87
C ILE A 136 14.56 -16.08 21.05
N GLU A 137 15.23 -16.68 22.02
CA GLU A 137 16.68 -16.47 22.17
C GLU A 137 17.41 -17.14 21.00
N THR A 138 18.43 -16.46 20.48
CA THR A 138 19.34 -16.96 19.43
C THR A 138 19.84 -18.38 19.70
N LYS A 139 20.22 -18.68 20.94
CA LYS A 139 20.64 -20.02 21.36
C LYS A 139 19.53 -21.06 21.17
N ASP A 140 18.29 -20.74 21.56
CA ASP A 140 17.17 -21.66 21.47
C ASP A 140 16.77 -21.90 20.00
N LEU A 141 16.84 -20.85 19.18
CA LEU A 141 16.63 -20.90 17.73
C LEU A 141 17.62 -21.85 17.02
N GLU A 142 18.88 -21.81 17.42
CA GLU A 142 19.94 -22.67 16.88
C GLU A 142 19.81 -24.12 17.35
N GLU A 143 19.65 -24.32 18.65
CA GLU A 143 19.56 -25.64 19.27
C GLU A 143 18.23 -26.33 18.97
N ARG A 144 17.20 -25.59 18.56
CA ARG A 144 15.81 -26.05 18.40
C ARG A 144 15.36 -26.87 19.60
N ASN A 145 15.63 -26.33 20.79
CA ASN A 145 15.34 -27.01 22.04
C ASN A 145 13.84 -26.90 22.42
N GLU A 146 13.45 -27.43 23.57
CA GLU A 146 12.05 -27.42 24.03
C GLU A 146 11.50 -26.00 24.18
N ILE A 147 12.33 -25.03 24.59
CA ILE A 147 11.93 -23.63 24.74
C ILE A 147 11.59 -23.03 23.38
N TYR A 148 12.42 -23.28 22.36
CA TYR A 148 12.12 -22.88 20.99
C TYR A 148 10.76 -23.40 20.51
N PHE A 149 10.49 -24.68 20.68
CA PHE A 149 9.21 -25.26 20.25
C PHE A 149 8.01 -24.75 21.08
N GLU A 150 8.22 -24.38 22.35
CA GLU A 150 7.21 -23.67 23.13
C GLU A 150 6.86 -22.32 22.47
N LYS A 151 7.87 -21.53 22.05
CA LYS A 151 7.67 -20.25 21.35
C LYS A 151 6.99 -20.42 20.00
N ILE A 152 7.36 -21.44 19.22
CA ILE A 152 6.64 -21.81 17.99
C ILE A 152 5.18 -22.14 18.29
N GLY A 153 4.90 -22.87 19.38
CA GLY A 153 3.54 -23.15 19.84
C GLY A 153 2.73 -21.90 20.19
N GLN A 154 3.37 -20.91 20.81
CA GLN A 154 2.76 -19.60 21.09
C GLN A 154 2.42 -18.84 19.80
N ILE A 155 3.33 -18.84 18.82
CA ILE A 155 3.10 -18.26 17.49
C ILE A 155 1.91 -18.95 16.82
N LYS A 156 1.89 -20.30 16.75
CA LYS A 156 0.77 -21.07 16.16
C LYS A 156 -0.57 -20.74 16.81
N THR A 157 -0.61 -20.72 18.14
CA THR A 157 -1.83 -20.39 18.89
C THR A 157 -2.36 -19.00 18.55
N GLN A 158 -1.46 -18.02 18.37
CA GLN A 158 -1.84 -16.68 17.93
C GLN A 158 -2.35 -16.69 16.48
N LEU A 159 -1.68 -17.39 15.56
CA LEU A 159 -2.13 -17.51 14.17
C LEU A 159 -3.54 -18.14 14.10
N ASP A 160 -3.80 -19.19 14.89
CA ASP A 160 -5.10 -19.87 14.96
C ASP A 160 -6.22 -18.93 15.41
N LYS A 161 -5.94 -18.05 16.37
CA LYS A 161 -6.89 -17.02 16.82
C LYS A 161 -7.32 -16.08 15.69
N TYR A 162 -6.47 -15.86 14.67
CA TYR A 162 -6.75 -15.03 13.50
C TYR A 162 -7.00 -15.85 12.22
N SER A 163 -7.20 -17.16 12.34
CA SER A 163 -7.40 -18.10 11.22
C SER A 163 -8.47 -17.65 10.23
N ARG A 164 -9.58 -17.06 10.69
CA ARG A 164 -10.63 -16.55 9.79
C ARG A 164 -10.10 -15.56 8.74
N PHE A 165 -9.18 -14.68 9.15
CA PHE A 165 -8.59 -13.69 8.24
C PHE A 165 -7.41 -14.28 7.48
N LEU A 166 -6.52 -15.00 8.16
CA LEU A 166 -5.36 -15.63 7.56
C LEU A 166 -5.72 -16.69 6.52
N ASN A 167 -6.87 -17.36 6.64
CA ASN A 167 -7.35 -18.33 5.64
C ASN A 167 -7.68 -17.67 4.29
N LEU A 168 -8.02 -16.37 4.25
CA LEU A 168 -8.18 -15.64 2.99
C LEU A 168 -6.82 -15.52 2.28
N TYR A 169 -5.77 -15.17 3.04
CA TYR A 169 -4.40 -15.10 2.52
C TYR A 169 -3.89 -16.47 2.10
N LYS A 170 -4.10 -17.50 2.93
CA LYS A 170 -3.73 -18.88 2.61
C LYS A 170 -4.40 -19.37 1.32
N THR A 171 -5.68 -19.07 1.13
CA THR A 171 -6.40 -19.43 -0.10
C THR A 171 -5.80 -18.72 -1.30
N ASN A 172 -5.65 -17.39 -1.23
CA ASN A 172 -5.16 -16.59 -2.35
C ASN A 172 -3.69 -16.84 -2.69
N PHE A 173 -2.84 -17.05 -1.68
CA PHE A 173 -1.43 -17.44 -1.85
C PHE A 173 -1.28 -18.72 -2.67
N ASN A 174 -2.29 -19.60 -2.64
CA ASN A 174 -2.27 -20.84 -3.39
C ASN A 174 -2.81 -20.74 -4.81
N LEU A 175 -3.35 -19.57 -5.20
CA LEU A 175 -3.81 -19.32 -6.56
C LEU A 175 -2.65 -18.82 -7.43
N SER A 176 -2.52 -19.43 -8.61
CA SER A 176 -1.83 -18.78 -9.72
C SER A 176 -2.71 -17.69 -10.34
N PHE A 177 -2.10 -16.74 -11.02
CA PHE A 177 -2.83 -15.67 -11.71
C PHE A 177 -3.87 -16.21 -12.72
N ALA A 178 -3.59 -17.35 -13.35
CA ALA A 178 -4.49 -18.01 -14.29
C ALA A 178 -5.76 -18.59 -13.60
N GLU A 179 -5.67 -18.96 -12.33
CA GLU A 179 -6.78 -19.51 -11.54
C GLU A 179 -7.68 -18.42 -10.95
N ILE A 180 -7.23 -17.17 -10.93
CA ILE A 180 -8.06 -16.04 -10.51
C ILE A 180 -9.17 -15.84 -11.54
N SER A 181 -10.42 -15.79 -11.08
CA SER A 181 -11.57 -15.62 -11.97
C SER A 181 -11.52 -14.28 -12.71
N GLU A 182 -12.02 -14.26 -13.94
CA GLU A 182 -12.15 -13.02 -14.73
C GLU A 182 -13.00 -11.96 -14.02
N GLU A 183 -13.96 -12.39 -13.21
CA GLU A 183 -14.76 -11.50 -12.37
C GLU A 183 -13.90 -10.77 -11.32
N ILE A 184 -13.01 -11.48 -10.61
CA ILE A 184 -12.09 -10.87 -9.64
C ILE A 184 -11.09 -9.96 -10.37
N LYS A 185 -10.55 -10.40 -11.51
CA LYS A 185 -9.65 -9.56 -12.34
C LYS A 185 -10.32 -8.26 -12.72
N LYS A 186 -11.56 -8.32 -13.22
CA LYS A 186 -12.33 -7.14 -13.64
C LYS A 186 -12.76 -6.24 -12.49
N THR A 187 -13.25 -6.81 -11.39
CA THR A 187 -13.92 -6.04 -10.32
C THR A 187 -13.02 -5.65 -9.16
N LYS A 188 -11.86 -6.31 -9.00
CA LYS A 188 -10.91 -6.06 -7.90
C LYS A 188 -9.56 -5.62 -8.41
N LEU A 189 -8.94 -6.43 -9.26
CA LEU A 189 -7.55 -6.23 -9.62
C LEU A 189 -7.39 -5.03 -10.55
N LEU A 190 -8.16 -4.99 -11.65
CA LEU A 190 -8.12 -3.92 -12.64
C LEU A 190 -8.38 -2.52 -12.03
N PRO A 191 -9.48 -2.28 -11.29
CA PRO A 191 -9.70 -0.96 -10.66
C PRO A 191 -8.61 -0.61 -9.64
N THR A 192 -8.06 -1.59 -8.92
CA THR A 192 -6.96 -1.36 -7.99
C THR A 192 -5.69 -0.95 -8.74
N ALA A 193 -5.42 -1.56 -9.89
CA ALA A 193 -4.28 -1.19 -10.72
C ALA A 193 -4.44 0.22 -11.30
N ILE A 194 -5.63 0.54 -11.84
CA ILE A 194 -5.95 1.86 -12.38
C ILE A 194 -5.74 2.93 -11.32
N ILE A 195 -6.39 2.83 -10.15
CA ILE A 195 -6.30 3.90 -9.14
C ILE A 195 -4.87 4.08 -8.60
N ARG A 196 -4.10 3.00 -8.45
CA ARG A 196 -2.70 3.09 -8.03
C ARG A 196 -1.84 3.78 -9.07
N PHE A 197 -2.08 3.52 -10.35
CA PHE A 197 -1.37 4.19 -11.43
C PHE A 197 -1.79 5.65 -11.56
N GLN A 198 -3.07 5.99 -11.36
CA GLN A 198 -3.54 7.38 -11.30
C GLN A 198 -2.85 8.15 -10.17
N ILE A 199 -2.79 7.56 -8.97
CA ILE A 199 -2.06 8.15 -7.84
C ILE A 199 -0.58 8.33 -8.19
N LEU A 200 0.06 7.34 -8.83
CA LEU A 200 1.44 7.46 -9.29
C LEU A 200 1.63 8.65 -10.24
N ILE A 201 0.75 8.84 -11.23
CA ILE A 201 0.84 9.98 -12.15
C ILE A 201 0.74 11.30 -11.38
N LEU A 202 -0.18 11.42 -10.42
CA LEU A 202 -0.32 12.61 -9.59
C LEU A 202 0.93 12.87 -8.73
N GLU A 203 1.52 11.84 -8.14
CA GLU A 203 2.77 11.92 -7.36
C GLU A 203 3.96 12.32 -8.25
N LEU A 204 4.03 11.84 -9.49
CA LEU A 204 5.06 12.24 -10.45
C LEU A 204 4.95 13.71 -10.85
N LEU A 205 3.71 14.21 -11.00
CA LEU A 205 3.44 15.63 -11.24
C LEU A 205 3.80 16.48 -10.02
N GLU A 206 3.38 16.07 -8.82
CA GLU A 206 3.65 16.82 -7.57
C GLU A 206 5.15 16.87 -7.25
N SER A 207 5.89 15.80 -7.55
CA SER A 207 7.35 15.75 -7.39
C SER A 207 8.14 16.43 -8.52
N GLY A 208 7.47 16.87 -9.60
CA GLY A 208 8.10 17.49 -10.77
C GLY A 208 8.91 16.52 -11.63
N LYS A 209 8.71 15.20 -11.48
CA LYS A 209 9.34 14.18 -12.33
C LYS A 209 8.77 14.15 -13.74
N ILE A 210 7.52 14.58 -13.90
CA ILE A 210 6.86 14.90 -15.17
C ILE A 210 6.13 16.24 -15.02
N ASN A 211 5.91 16.96 -16.11
CA ASN A 211 5.20 18.25 -16.10
C ASN A 211 4.09 18.27 -17.14
N LEU A 212 3.06 19.10 -16.90
CA LEU A 212 1.95 19.30 -17.84
C LEU A 212 2.37 20.05 -19.11
N ASP A 213 3.49 20.78 -19.07
CA ASP A 213 4.06 21.49 -20.22
C ASP A 213 5.05 20.64 -21.04
N ASP A 214 5.29 19.39 -20.63
CA ASP A 214 6.16 18.49 -21.39
C ASP A 214 5.48 18.09 -22.70
N ASP A 215 6.22 18.09 -23.82
CA ASP A 215 5.71 17.58 -25.10
C ASP A 215 5.30 16.11 -25.02
N LYS A 216 6.07 15.32 -24.24
CA LYS A 216 5.90 13.88 -24.15
C LYS A 216 6.39 13.28 -22.83
N TRP A 217 5.59 12.40 -22.24
CA TRP A 217 5.97 11.53 -21.13
C TRP A 217 6.42 10.15 -21.62
N LEU A 218 7.52 9.65 -21.07
CA LEU A 218 8.10 8.36 -21.44
C LEU A 218 8.17 7.45 -20.21
N PHE A 219 7.50 6.30 -20.31
CA PHE A 219 7.44 5.30 -19.26
C PHE A 219 8.01 3.97 -19.74
N GLU A 220 8.87 3.35 -18.93
CA GLU A 220 9.11 1.91 -18.99
C GLU A 220 8.37 1.25 -17.82
N VAL A 221 7.44 0.36 -18.14
CA VAL A 221 6.63 -0.32 -17.13
C VAL A 221 6.97 -1.81 -17.16
N LYS A 222 7.50 -2.30 -16.05
CA LYS A 222 7.60 -3.73 -15.78
C LYS A 222 6.40 -4.12 -14.94
N ASN A 223 5.46 -4.80 -15.57
CA ASN A 223 4.22 -5.21 -14.94
C ASN A 223 4.21 -6.73 -14.76
N GLN A 224 3.91 -7.17 -13.54
CA GLN A 224 3.99 -8.58 -13.16
C GLN A 224 2.61 -9.25 -13.09
N ASP A 225 1.53 -8.46 -13.11
CA ASP A 225 0.20 -8.93 -12.71
C ASP A 225 -0.88 -8.69 -13.78
N ILE A 226 -1.35 -7.44 -13.93
CA ILE A 226 -2.43 -7.06 -14.85
C ILE A 226 -1.85 -6.14 -15.90
N ASN A 227 -2.19 -6.30 -17.17
CA ASN A 227 -1.71 -5.41 -18.23
C ASN A 227 -2.85 -4.60 -18.86
N GLY A 228 -2.48 -3.52 -19.54
CA GLY A 228 -3.38 -2.77 -20.44
C GLY A 228 -4.30 -1.79 -19.73
N TYR A 229 -4.00 -1.43 -18.48
CA TYR A 229 -4.77 -0.44 -17.72
C TYR A 229 -4.11 0.94 -17.73
N GLU A 230 -2.82 1.01 -18.04
CA GLU A 230 -1.97 2.19 -17.81
C GLU A 230 -2.41 3.38 -18.68
N ASN A 231 -2.70 3.15 -19.97
CA ASN A 231 -3.20 4.20 -20.87
C ASN A 231 -4.51 4.80 -20.34
N HIS A 232 -5.49 3.94 -20.00
CA HIS A 232 -6.77 4.39 -19.47
C HIS A 232 -6.65 5.10 -18.12
N ALA A 233 -5.64 4.76 -17.31
CA ALA A 233 -5.36 5.46 -16.06
C ALA A 233 -4.86 6.90 -16.32
N ILE A 234 -3.91 7.08 -17.25
CA ILE A 234 -3.39 8.39 -17.65
C ILE A 234 -4.49 9.24 -18.31
N GLU A 235 -5.22 8.67 -19.27
CA GLU A 235 -6.31 9.36 -19.97
C GLU A 235 -7.42 9.81 -19.03
N ASP A 236 -7.78 9.00 -18.03
CA ASP A 236 -8.75 9.44 -17.02
C ASP A 236 -8.21 10.63 -16.21
N VAL A 237 -6.93 10.63 -15.81
CA VAL A 237 -6.30 11.77 -15.12
C VAL A 237 -6.35 13.03 -16.00
N PHE A 238 -6.09 12.90 -17.30
CA PHE A 238 -6.22 14.01 -18.25
C PHE A 238 -7.64 14.56 -18.31
N GLU A 239 -8.66 13.70 -18.33
CA GLU A 239 -10.05 14.16 -18.27
C GLU A 239 -10.29 15.02 -17.01
N TRP A 240 -9.87 14.55 -15.83
CA TRP A 240 -10.00 15.35 -14.59
C TRP A 240 -9.26 16.68 -14.67
N LEU A 241 -8.03 16.69 -15.20
CA LEU A 241 -7.22 17.90 -15.34
C LEU A 241 -7.81 18.88 -16.36
N HIS A 242 -8.38 18.39 -17.46
CA HIS A 242 -9.01 19.23 -18.48
C HIS A 242 -10.14 20.06 -17.91
N HIS A 243 -11.08 19.42 -17.20
CA HIS A 243 -12.18 20.12 -16.54
C HIS A 243 -11.68 21.04 -15.42
N LEU A 244 -10.66 20.64 -14.65
CA LEU A 244 -10.11 21.46 -13.57
C LEU A 244 -9.42 22.74 -14.08
N LEU A 245 -8.55 22.60 -15.09
CA LEU A 245 -7.75 23.69 -15.63
C LEU A 245 -8.59 24.67 -16.44
N LYS A 246 -9.63 24.19 -17.14
CA LYS A 246 -10.63 25.04 -17.79
C LYS A 246 -11.35 25.97 -16.81
N LEU A 247 -11.75 25.47 -15.63
CA LEU A 247 -12.34 26.31 -14.58
C LEU A 247 -11.36 27.40 -14.09
N GLN A 248 -10.07 27.12 -14.13
CA GLN A 248 -9.01 28.08 -13.79
C GLN A 248 -8.59 28.99 -14.95
N LYS A 249 -9.19 28.82 -16.14
CA LYS A 249 -8.84 29.52 -17.39
C LYS A 249 -7.38 29.28 -17.81
N ILE A 250 -6.84 28.12 -17.48
CA ILE A 250 -5.50 27.69 -17.86
C ILE A 250 -5.65 26.79 -19.10
N PRO A 251 -4.99 27.12 -20.22
CA PRO A 251 -4.97 26.23 -21.38
C PRO A 251 -4.24 24.95 -21.02
N PHE A 252 -4.81 23.81 -21.38
CA PHE A 252 -4.20 22.50 -21.18
C PHE A 252 -3.96 21.85 -22.54
N ASN A 253 -2.70 21.65 -22.88
CA ASN A 253 -2.31 20.83 -24.02
C ASN A 253 -1.85 19.50 -23.43
N GLU A 254 -2.62 18.44 -23.64
CA GLU A 254 -2.26 17.12 -23.14
C GLU A 254 -0.88 16.70 -23.65
N PRO A 255 0.05 16.36 -22.75
CA PRO A 255 1.31 15.74 -23.13
C PRO A 255 1.03 14.43 -23.87
N GLN A 256 1.77 14.18 -24.95
CA GLN A 256 1.78 12.82 -25.51
C GLN A 256 2.38 11.88 -24.45
N PHE A 257 2.03 10.60 -24.47
CA PHE A 257 2.70 9.63 -23.62
C PHE A 257 3.00 8.35 -24.38
N GLU A 258 4.10 7.70 -24.00
CA GLU A 258 4.50 6.39 -24.49
C GLU A 258 4.81 5.48 -23.32
N ILE A 259 4.19 4.30 -23.34
CA ILE A 259 4.39 3.25 -22.35
C ILE A 259 5.04 2.07 -23.04
N LYS A 260 6.28 1.79 -22.63
CA LYS A 260 7.03 0.63 -23.10
C LYS A 260 7.00 -0.46 -22.04
N TYR A 261 6.35 -1.57 -22.35
CA TYR A 261 6.33 -2.75 -21.50
C TYR A 261 7.65 -3.49 -21.58
N VAL A 262 8.30 -3.69 -20.43
CA VAL A 262 9.65 -4.28 -20.38
C VAL A 262 9.75 -5.41 -19.36
N GLN A 263 10.67 -6.34 -19.61
CA GLN A 263 11.10 -7.33 -18.63
C GLN A 263 12.31 -6.85 -17.83
N ASN A 264 13.17 -6.04 -18.46
CA ASN A 264 14.32 -5.38 -17.84
C ASN A 264 14.32 -3.92 -18.26
N PHE A 265 14.56 -3.02 -17.30
CA PHE A 265 14.68 -1.60 -17.58
C PHE A 265 15.93 -1.32 -18.42
N SER A 266 15.81 -0.35 -19.31
CA SER A 266 16.95 0.13 -20.09
C SER A 266 17.70 1.25 -19.34
N SER A 267 18.82 1.68 -19.91
CA SER A 267 19.54 2.87 -19.43
C SER A 267 18.99 4.19 -19.97
N SER A 268 17.85 4.18 -20.68
CA SER A 268 17.27 5.41 -21.21
C SER A 268 16.76 6.33 -20.10
N ASN A 269 16.79 7.63 -20.36
CA ASN A 269 16.21 8.63 -19.49
C ASN A 269 14.67 8.63 -19.65
N CYS A 270 14.00 7.80 -18.87
CA CYS A 270 12.55 7.69 -18.80
C CYS A 270 12.13 7.31 -17.37
N ILE A 271 10.84 7.43 -17.06
CA ILE A 271 10.31 6.99 -15.77
C ILE A 271 10.20 5.46 -15.78
N LYS A 272 10.92 4.81 -14.85
CA LYS A 272 10.93 3.35 -14.71
C LYS A 272 10.00 2.95 -13.57
N ILE A 273 9.03 2.10 -13.88
CA ILE A 273 8.00 1.69 -12.94
C ILE A 273 8.01 0.17 -12.87
N ASP A 274 8.34 -0.38 -11.71
CA ASP A 274 8.07 -1.78 -11.40
C ASP A 274 6.73 -1.83 -10.64
N PHE A 275 5.72 -2.43 -11.28
CA PHE A 275 4.35 -2.44 -10.79
C PHE A 275 3.90 -3.86 -10.44
N SER A 276 3.46 -4.04 -9.20
CA SER A 276 2.77 -5.26 -8.78
C SER A 276 1.73 -4.94 -7.69
N LEU A 277 0.53 -5.50 -7.87
CA LEU A 277 -0.49 -5.62 -6.84
C LEU A 277 -0.16 -6.72 -5.84
N PHE A 278 0.38 -7.84 -6.27
CA PHE A 278 0.55 -9.01 -5.40
C PHE A 278 1.79 -8.93 -4.50
N GLN A 279 2.83 -8.22 -4.95
CA GLN A 279 4.03 -8.01 -4.17
C GLN A 279 3.86 -6.90 -3.13
N ARG A 280 4.56 -7.07 -2.02
CA ARG A 280 4.76 -6.03 -1.02
C ARG A 280 6.12 -5.37 -1.18
N TRP A 281 6.25 -4.15 -0.67
CA TRP A 281 7.50 -3.42 -0.76
C TRP A 281 8.57 -4.08 0.11
N THR A 282 9.81 -4.06 -0.35
CA THR A 282 10.98 -4.42 0.46
C THR A 282 11.97 -3.27 0.44
N ASP A 283 13.22 -3.52 0.84
CA ASP A 283 14.34 -2.61 0.64
C ASP A 283 14.93 -2.64 -0.78
N GLU A 284 14.28 -3.31 -1.74
CA GLU A 284 14.73 -3.39 -3.14
C GLU A 284 14.92 -2.01 -3.81
N TYR A 285 14.16 -1.01 -3.37
CA TYR A 285 14.28 0.37 -3.86
C TYR A 285 15.63 1.00 -3.50
N MET A 286 16.28 0.55 -2.41
CA MET A 286 17.61 1.03 -2.04
C MET A 286 18.69 0.56 -3.01
N LEU A 287 18.43 -0.52 -3.75
CA LEU A 287 19.35 -1.06 -4.76
C LEU A 287 19.08 -0.48 -6.16
N ASN A 288 17.91 0.12 -6.37
CA ASN A 288 17.45 0.60 -7.68
C ASN A 288 16.81 1.98 -7.51
N GLU A 289 17.61 2.99 -7.17
CA GLU A 289 17.14 4.35 -6.85
C GLU A 289 16.42 5.04 -8.03
N ASP A 290 16.66 4.60 -9.26
CA ASP A 290 16.03 5.12 -10.48
C ASP A 290 14.71 4.42 -10.85
N VAL A 291 14.31 3.40 -10.09
CA VAL A 291 13.08 2.63 -10.30
C VAL A 291 12.05 2.98 -9.24
N ILE A 292 10.82 3.25 -9.68
CA ILE A 292 9.68 3.46 -8.80
C ILE A 292 8.97 2.12 -8.60
N PHE A 293 8.87 1.69 -7.35
CA PHE A 293 8.20 0.47 -6.96
C PHE A 293 6.78 0.77 -6.50
N VAL A 294 5.80 0.28 -7.26
CA VAL A 294 4.39 0.32 -6.84
C VAL A 294 4.02 -1.06 -6.33
N ARG A 295 3.73 -1.13 -5.03
CA ARG A 295 3.53 -2.38 -4.27
C ARG A 295 2.33 -2.28 -3.34
N THR A 296 1.82 -3.42 -2.90
CA THR A 296 0.84 -3.47 -1.80
C THR A 296 1.56 -3.21 -0.47
N ASP A 297 0.88 -2.52 0.43
CA ASP A 297 1.40 -2.28 1.78
C ASP A 297 1.08 -3.46 2.73
N TYR A 298 1.81 -3.56 3.83
CA TYR A 298 1.59 -4.57 4.86
C TYR A 298 0.52 -4.16 5.88
N LEU A 299 0.33 -2.86 6.07
CA LEU A 299 -0.38 -2.27 7.20
C LEU A 299 -1.76 -1.74 6.77
N ASP A 300 -2.80 -2.57 6.90
CA ASP A 300 -4.19 -2.17 6.62
C ASP A 300 -4.94 -1.64 7.85
N LEU A 301 -4.69 -2.29 9.00
CA LEU A 301 -5.45 -2.12 10.23
C LEU A 301 -4.50 -2.02 11.43
N PHE A 302 -4.94 -1.31 12.45
CA PHE A 302 -4.26 -1.24 13.74
C PHE A 302 -5.29 -1.23 14.88
N HIS A 303 -4.87 -1.59 16.08
CA HIS A 303 -5.72 -1.45 17.26
C HIS A 303 -5.70 -0.01 17.78
N ASN A 304 -6.79 0.72 17.58
CA ASN A 304 -6.95 2.05 18.13
C ASN A 304 -7.29 1.98 19.62
N ARG A 305 -6.30 2.23 20.48
CA ARG A 305 -6.48 2.24 21.94
C ARG A 305 -7.56 3.21 22.43
N ASN A 306 -7.70 4.37 21.77
CA ASN A 306 -8.66 5.40 22.18
C ASN A 306 -10.10 4.95 21.95
N LYS A 307 -10.34 4.13 20.90
CA LYS A 307 -11.66 3.58 20.57
C LYS A 307 -11.83 2.12 21.01
N ASN A 308 -10.77 1.50 21.52
CA ASN A 308 -10.67 0.09 21.87
C ASN A 308 -11.20 -0.85 20.76
N LYS A 309 -10.82 -0.59 19.51
CA LYS A 309 -11.26 -1.36 18.33
C LYS A 309 -10.20 -1.37 17.23
N LEU A 310 -10.32 -2.26 16.26
CA LEU A 310 -9.55 -2.19 15.02
C LEU A 310 -10.04 -1.01 14.18
N ASP A 311 -9.11 -0.14 13.75
CA ASP A 311 -9.34 0.96 12.82
C ASP A 311 -8.44 0.77 11.59
N ARG A 312 -8.82 1.42 10.48
CA ARG A 312 -8.00 1.48 9.27
C ARG A 312 -6.88 2.48 9.42
N ILE A 313 -5.72 2.14 8.88
CA ILE A 313 -4.62 3.10 8.76
C ILE A 313 -5.02 4.15 7.74
N ASN A 314 -4.84 5.41 8.10
CA ASN A 314 -5.22 6.53 7.27
C ASN A 314 -3.97 7.14 6.62
N TYR A 315 -3.71 6.74 5.38
CA TYR A 315 -2.66 7.31 4.55
C TYR A 315 -3.05 8.65 3.92
N PHE A 316 -4.31 9.07 4.04
CA PHE A 316 -4.77 10.32 3.44
C PHE A 316 -4.06 11.52 4.05
N LYS A 317 -3.31 12.23 3.21
CA LYS A 317 -2.74 13.54 3.51
C LYS A 317 -3.41 14.55 2.59
N LEU A 318 -3.88 15.65 3.16
CA LEU A 318 -4.43 16.75 2.40
C LEU A 318 -3.31 17.76 2.14
N SER A 319 -2.89 17.88 0.88
CA SER A 319 -2.11 19.02 0.41
C SER A 319 -3.08 20.12 0.03
N THR A 320 -2.92 21.32 0.60
CA THR A 320 -3.79 22.48 0.29
C THR A 320 -2.98 23.55 -0.42
N ALA A 321 -3.42 23.94 -1.60
CA ALA A 321 -2.96 25.15 -2.25
C ALA A 321 -3.56 26.40 -1.58
N ASN A 322 -3.01 27.58 -1.90
CA ASN A 322 -3.66 28.85 -1.58
C ASN A 322 -5.04 28.91 -2.25
N LYS A 323 -5.99 29.63 -1.64
CA LYS A 323 -7.32 29.84 -2.24
C LYS A 323 -7.14 30.38 -3.66
N PHE A 324 -7.66 29.66 -4.64
CA PHE A 324 -7.75 30.13 -6.02
C PHE A 324 -9.09 30.85 -6.19
N GLU A 325 -9.03 32.07 -6.74
CA GLU A 325 -10.22 32.87 -7.06
C GLU A 325 -10.66 32.51 -8.48
N TYR A 326 -11.77 31.78 -8.58
CA TYR A 326 -12.28 31.33 -9.86
C TYR A 326 -13.02 32.45 -10.56
N LYS A 327 -12.80 32.63 -11.86
CA LYS A 327 -13.50 33.62 -12.68
C LYS A 327 -14.61 32.93 -13.48
N LEU A 328 -15.65 32.50 -12.77
CA LEU A 328 -16.72 31.68 -13.33
C LEU A 328 -17.72 32.54 -14.11
N ILE A 329 -18.13 32.06 -15.29
CA ILE A 329 -19.09 32.73 -16.15
C ILE A 329 -20.20 31.73 -16.49
N PHE A 330 -21.45 32.07 -16.17
CA PHE A 330 -22.62 31.22 -16.38
C PHE A 330 -23.55 31.81 -17.45
N ASN A 331 -23.03 31.97 -18.66
CA ASN A 331 -23.78 32.39 -19.84
C ASN A 331 -23.66 31.34 -20.96
N GLU A 332 -24.40 31.53 -22.06
CA GLU A 332 -24.42 30.58 -23.18
C GLU A 332 -23.06 30.42 -23.91
N GLU A 333 -22.12 31.33 -23.69
CA GLU A 333 -20.80 31.34 -24.34
C GLU A 333 -19.71 30.65 -23.49
N SER A 334 -20.02 30.26 -22.26
CA SER A 334 -19.07 29.68 -21.31
C SER A 334 -19.33 28.18 -21.08
N ASP A 335 -18.25 27.41 -20.94
CA ASP A 335 -18.30 26.00 -20.59
C ASP A 335 -18.14 25.74 -19.08
N ASP A 336 -18.07 26.78 -18.23
CA ASP A 336 -17.86 26.61 -16.78
C ASP A 336 -18.94 25.76 -16.10
N LEU A 337 -20.20 25.91 -16.52
CA LEU A 337 -21.28 25.09 -15.99
C LEU A 337 -21.08 23.61 -16.34
N GLU A 338 -20.71 23.31 -17.57
CA GLU A 338 -20.45 21.94 -18.04
C GLU A 338 -19.28 21.32 -17.27
N ASN A 339 -18.18 22.07 -17.11
CA ASN A 339 -17.02 21.61 -16.34
C ASN A 339 -17.35 21.38 -14.85
N LEU A 340 -18.21 22.21 -14.23
CA LEU A 340 -18.68 21.97 -12.86
C LEU A 340 -19.63 20.76 -12.77
N GLU A 341 -20.52 20.59 -13.75
CA GLU A 341 -21.42 19.44 -13.84
C GLU A 341 -20.64 18.13 -14.05
N PHE A 342 -19.49 18.17 -14.73
CA PHE A 342 -18.57 17.04 -14.80
C PHE A 342 -18.14 16.55 -13.40
N PHE A 343 -17.67 17.44 -12.53
CA PHE A 343 -17.28 17.08 -11.16
C PHE A 343 -18.49 16.62 -10.34
N LEU A 344 -19.61 17.31 -10.47
CA LEU A 344 -20.85 16.95 -9.79
C LEU A 344 -21.25 15.51 -10.11
N LYS A 345 -21.21 15.14 -11.39
CA LYS A 345 -21.61 13.83 -11.86
C LYS A 345 -20.59 12.74 -11.53
N ASN A 346 -19.29 13.02 -11.64
CA ASN A 346 -18.24 12.03 -11.36
C ASN A 346 -17.97 11.80 -9.87
N ILE A 347 -18.15 12.81 -9.02
CA ILE A 347 -17.91 12.72 -7.58
C ILE A 347 -19.20 12.33 -6.84
N PHE A 348 -20.33 12.95 -7.17
CA PHE A 348 -21.57 12.83 -6.41
C PHE A 348 -22.68 12.07 -7.15
N GLY A 349 -22.53 11.82 -8.46
CA GLY A 349 -23.51 11.07 -9.25
C GLY A 349 -24.75 11.86 -9.67
N TYR A 350 -24.74 13.20 -9.56
CA TYR A 350 -25.83 14.05 -10.03
C TYR A 350 -25.50 14.69 -11.38
N ASP A 351 -26.46 14.71 -12.31
CA ASP A 351 -26.23 15.25 -13.65
C ASP A 351 -26.20 16.77 -13.69
N LYS A 352 -26.98 17.44 -12.84
CA LYS A 352 -27.17 18.90 -12.86
C LYS A 352 -27.31 19.48 -11.46
N PHE A 353 -26.92 20.74 -11.32
CA PHE A 353 -27.22 21.51 -10.12
C PHE A 353 -28.71 21.86 -10.06
N ASN A 354 -29.25 21.93 -8.85
CA ASN A 354 -30.56 22.50 -8.61
C ASN A 354 -30.53 24.02 -8.81
N ASN A 355 -31.71 24.60 -9.04
CA ASN A 355 -31.87 26.05 -9.07
C ASN A 355 -31.24 26.70 -7.82
N GLU A 356 -30.65 27.88 -7.98
CA GLU A 356 -29.95 28.67 -6.95
C GLU A 356 -28.58 28.13 -6.48
N GLN A 357 -28.28 26.84 -6.64
CA GLN A 357 -26.97 26.29 -6.22
C GLN A 357 -25.80 26.93 -6.96
N ILE A 358 -25.97 27.22 -8.26
CA ILE A 358 -24.93 27.87 -9.08
C ILE A 358 -24.56 29.24 -8.52
N SER A 359 -25.55 30.07 -8.14
CA SER A 359 -25.31 31.39 -7.56
C SER A 359 -24.57 31.29 -6.22
N ILE A 360 -24.84 30.27 -5.41
CA ILE A 360 -24.12 30.02 -4.15
C ILE A 360 -22.67 29.65 -4.44
N ILE A 361 -22.42 28.74 -5.39
CA ILE A 361 -21.07 28.31 -5.76
C ILE A 361 -20.25 29.49 -6.27
N GLN A 362 -20.83 30.31 -7.15
CA GLN A 362 -20.19 31.51 -7.67
C GLN A 362 -19.72 32.43 -6.54
N ASN A 363 -20.62 32.76 -5.61
CA ASN A 363 -20.32 33.64 -4.47
C ASN A 363 -19.28 33.09 -3.48
N ILE A 364 -18.99 31.79 -3.49
CA ILE A 364 -18.00 31.16 -2.60
C ILE A 364 -16.62 31.08 -3.28
N LEU A 365 -16.62 30.80 -4.59
CA LEU A 365 -15.41 30.54 -5.38
C LEU A 365 -14.80 31.81 -6.00
N GLU A 366 -15.60 32.85 -6.23
CA GLU A 366 -15.16 34.25 -6.35
C GLU A 366 -14.91 34.80 -4.93
#